data_AF-A0A803N100-F1
#
_entry.id   AF-A0A803N100-F1
#
_cell.length_a   1.000
_cell.length_b   1.000
_cell.length_c   1.000
_cell.angle_alpha   90.00
_cell.angle_beta   90.00
_cell.angle_gamma   90.00
#
_symmetry.space_group_name_H-M   'P 1'
#
loop_
_entity.id
_entity.type
_entity.pdbx_description
1 polymer ?
#
loop_
_entity_poly.entity_id
_entity_poly.type
_entity_poly.pdbx_seq_one_letter_code
_entity_poly.pdbx_strand_id
1 'polypeptide(L)'
;MSHSQTRPSPVGPPKLTARPAGPGPAKGWCVPKQQATDAQLQSNINYVCSHGVDCKPIQLGGACYNPNNARAHATYAMNTFYQDKGRQP
;
A
#
# COMPACT_ATOMS: atom_id res chain seq x y z
N MET A 1 -16.08 42.50 16.09
CA MET A 1 -17.03 41.51 15.52
C MET A 1 -16.27 40.64 14.54
N SER A 2 -16.55 39.34 14.55
CA SER A 2 -15.76 38.17 14.13
C SER A 2 -14.85 38.24 12.89
N HIS A 3 -13.68 37.65 13.13
CA HIS A 3 -12.73 37.00 12.21
C HIS A 3 -13.38 36.05 11.19
N SER A 4 -12.73 35.83 10.04
CA SER A 4 -11.94 34.59 9.81
C SER A 4 -11.75 34.29 8.31
N GLN A 5 -10.62 34.74 7.75
CA GLN A 5 -9.98 34.03 6.65
C GLN A 5 -9.15 32.90 7.29
N THR A 6 -9.66 31.67 7.26
CA THR A 6 -8.93 30.50 7.77
C THR A 6 -8.27 29.76 6.61
N ARG A 7 -6.94 29.68 6.71
CA ARG A 7 -5.97 29.01 5.83
C ARG A 7 -6.38 27.58 5.42
N PRO A 8 -5.98 27.09 4.23
CA PRO A 8 -6.07 25.67 3.91
C PRO A 8 -5.23 24.84 4.87
N SER A 9 -5.83 23.79 5.42
CA SER A 9 -5.20 22.85 6.35
C SER A 9 -4.00 22.14 5.72
N PRO A 10 -2.92 21.87 6.47
CA PRO A 10 -1.90 20.93 6.00
C PRO A 10 -2.48 19.52 6.15
N VAL A 11 -2.79 18.85 5.04
CA VAL A 11 -3.07 17.41 5.05
C VAL A 11 -1.74 16.70 5.33
N GLY A 12 -1.42 16.55 6.62
CA GLY A 12 -0.28 15.75 7.06
C GLY A 12 -0.46 14.29 6.62
N PRO A 13 0.64 13.57 6.32
CA PRO A 13 0.54 12.13 6.02
C PRO A 13 -0.03 11.39 7.25
N PRO A 14 -0.83 10.33 7.07
CA PRO A 14 -1.26 9.51 8.20
C PRO A 14 -0.02 8.92 8.88
N LYS A 15 0.18 9.35 10.13
CA LYS A 15 1.21 8.90 11.05
C LYS A 15 1.01 7.39 11.26
N LEU A 16 1.96 6.57 10.82
CA LEU A 16 2.03 5.16 11.19
C LEU A 16 2.29 5.09 12.70
N THR A 17 1.23 5.08 13.50
CA THR A 17 1.32 4.81 14.93
C THR A 17 1.76 3.36 15.12
N ALA A 18 2.93 3.21 15.73
CA ALA A 18 3.57 1.94 16.03
C ALA A 18 2.67 0.97 16.83
N ARG A 19 2.78 -0.31 16.48
CA ARG A 19 2.20 -1.49 17.16
C ARG A 19 2.62 -1.58 18.63
N PRO A 20 1.74 -2.01 19.56
CA PRO A 20 2.17 -2.71 20.76
C PRO A 20 2.66 -4.12 20.36
N ALA A 21 3.88 -4.46 20.74
CA ALA A 21 4.45 -5.78 20.55
C ALA A 21 3.85 -6.77 21.57
N GLY A 22 2.92 -7.61 21.12
CA GLY A 22 2.54 -8.86 21.80
C GLY A 22 3.37 -10.04 21.29
N PRO A 23 3.53 -11.13 22.05
CA PRO A 23 4.34 -12.28 21.66
C PRO A 23 3.60 -13.14 20.62
N GLY A 24 3.81 -12.80 19.37
CA GLY A 24 3.48 -13.58 18.17
C GLY A 24 4.15 -12.89 16.98
N PRO A 25 4.44 -13.59 15.86
CA PRO A 25 4.96 -12.93 14.67
C PRO A 25 3.90 -11.93 14.21
N ALA A 26 4.09 -10.66 14.53
CA ALA A 26 3.16 -9.62 14.13
C ALA A 26 3.05 -9.67 12.61
N LYS A 27 1.85 -9.98 12.09
CA LYS A 27 1.58 -9.94 10.65
C LYS A 27 1.86 -8.52 10.18
N GLY A 28 3.05 -8.29 9.63
CA GLY A 28 3.44 -7.00 9.10
C GLY A 28 2.57 -6.66 7.89
N TRP A 29 2.25 -5.38 7.72
CA TRP A 29 1.58 -4.88 6.53
C TRP A 29 2.61 -4.12 5.70
N CYS A 30 2.81 -4.52 4.43
CA CYS A 30 3.77 -3.89 3.54
C CYS A 30 3.06 -2.90 2.61
N VAL A 31 3.57 -1.67 2.54
CA VAL A 31 3.04 -0.62 1.64
C VAL A 31 4.17 -0.03 0.79
N PRO A 32 3.88 0.49 -0.42
CA PRO A 32 4.85 1.18 -1.24
C PRO A 32 5.36 2.45 -0.56
N LYS A 33 6.62 2.82 -0.81
CA LYS A 33 7.21 4.07 -0.31
C LYS A 33 6.42 5.27 -0.83
N GLN A 34 6.21 6.28 0.02
CA GLN A 34 5.44 7.47 -0.33
C GLN A 34 5.99 8.25 -1.54
N GLN A 35 7.29 8.20 -1.76
CA GLN A 35 7.99 8.88 -2.85
C GLN A 35 8.11 8.04 -4.14
N ALA A 36 7.59 6.81 -4.14
CA ALA A 36 7.67 5.95 -5.32
C ALA A 36 6.82 6.54 -6.46
N THR A 37 7.43 6.64 -7.65
CA THR A 37 6.75 7.09 -8.87
C THR A 37 5.84 5.99 -9.41
N ASP A 38 4.85 6.35 -10.23
CA ASP A 38 3.94 5.37 -10.83
C ASP A 38 4.68 4.31 -11.66
N ALA A 39 5.77 4.68 -12.34
CA ALA A 39 6.62 3.74 -13.06
C ALA A 39 7.29 2.72 -12.12
N GLN A 40 7.78 3.16 -10.96
CA GLN A 40 8.36 2.27 -9.96
C GLN A 40 7.28 1.37 -9.34
N LEU A 41 6.09 1.90 -9.07
CA LEU A 41 4.96 1.13 -8.55
C LEU A 41 4.52 0.05 -9.55
N GLN A 42 4.42 0.39 -10.83
CA GLN A 42 4.06 -0.56 -11.87
C GLN A 42 5.14 -1.64 -12.05
N SER A 43 6.41 -1.27 -11.99
CA SER A 43 7.52 -2.24 -12.01
C SER A 43 7.42 -3.23 -10.84
N ASN A 44 7.13 -2.73 -9.63
CA ASN A 44 6.92 -3.58 -8.46
C ASN A 44 5.72 -4.52 -8.62
N ILE A 45 4.59 -4.03 -9.16
CA ILE A 45 3.42 -4.85 -9.47
C ILE A 45 3.83 -5.98 -10.43
N ASN A 46 4.43 -5.63 -11.57
CA ASN A 46 4.82 -6.60 -12.59
C ASN A 46 5.77 -7.68 -12.03
N TYR A 47 6.74 -7.26 -11.21
CA TYR A 47 7.65 -8.16 -10.51
C TYR A 47 6.89 -9.13 -9.62
N VAL A 48 6.02 -8.63 -8.75
CA VAL A 48 5.24 -9.43 -7.81
C VAL A 48 4.34 -10.44 -8.52
N CYS A 49 3.63 -10.01 -9.57
CA CYS A 49 2.76 -10.89 -10.35
C CYS A 49 3.56 -12.01 -11.03
N SER A 50 4.78 -11.72 -11.47
CA SER A 50 5.66 -12.71 -12.10
C SER A 50 6.29 -13.67 -11.09
N HIS A 51 6.25 -13.38 -9.79
CA HIS A 51 6.83 -14.19 -8.71
C HIS A 51 5.78 -14.98 -7.91
N GLY A 52 4.64 -15.27 -8.54
CA GLY A 52 3.63 -16.21 -8.02
C GLY A 52 2.52 -15.59 -7.16
N VAL A 53 2.40 -14.26 -7.13
CA VAL A 53 1.22 -13.59 -6.54
C VAL A 53 0.12 -13.45 -7.59
N ASP A 54 -1.11 -13.80 -7.22
CA ASP A 54 -2.27 -13.58 -8.09
C ASP A 54 -2.63 -12.09 -8.15
N CYS A 55 -2.42 -11.51 -9.33
CA CYS A 55 -2.75 -10.12 -9.63
C CYS A 55 -4.11 -9.93 -10.32
N LYS A 56 -4.88 -11.00 -10.58
CA LYS A 56 -6.23 -10.87 -11.16
C LYS A 56 -7.15 -9.94 -10.35
N PRO A 57 -7.09 -9.88 -9.01
CA PRO A 57 -7.93 -8.97 -8.24
C PRO A 57 -7.67 -7.49 -8.51
N ILE A 58 -6.45 -7.10 -8.88
CA ILE A 58 -6.08 -5.69 -9.14
C ILE A 58 -6.14 -5.31 -10.64
N GLN A 59 -6.42 -6.28 -11.52
CA GLN A 59 -6.61 -6.03 -12.94
C GLN A 59 -8.03 -5.54 -13.24
N LEU A 60 -8.24 -5.02 -14.46
CA LEU A 60 -9.56 -4.57 -14.91
C LEU A 60 -10.60 -5.69 -14.73
N GLY A 61 -11.72 -5.37 -14.08
CA GLY A 61 -12.77 -6.34 -13.73
C GLY A 61 -12.50 -7.15 -12.45
N GLY A 62 -11.35 -6.96 -11.80
CA GLY A 62 -11.01 -7.56 -10.53
C GLY A 62 -11.63 -6.86 -9.32
N ALA A 63 -11.81 -7.61 -8.23
CA ALA A 63 -12.48 -7.13 -7.01
C ALA A 63 -11.72 -5.98 -6.29
N CYS A 64 -10.40 -5.88 -6.50
CA CYS A 64 -9.51 -4.87 -5.93
C CYS A 64 -9.00 -3.88 -7.00
N TYR A 65 -9.67 -3.80 -8.14
CA TYR A 65 -9.33 -2.84 -9.20
C TYR A 65 -9.55 -1.39 -8.76
N ASN A 66 -10.58 -1.15 -7.95
CA ASN A 66 -10.91 0.19 -7.48
C ASN A 66 -10.34 0.45 -6.08
N PRO A 67 -9.70 1.62 -5.86
CA PRO A 67 -9.48 2.71 -6.81
C PRO A 67 -8.43 2.34 -7.88
N ASN A 68 -8.71 2.70 -9.15
CA ASN A 68 -7.83 2.44 -10.29
C ASN A 68 -6.62 3.39 -10.28
N ASN A 69 -5.65 3.13 -9.40
CA ASN A 69 -4.36 3.81 -9.40
C ASN A 69 -3.22 2.85 -9.01
N ALA A 70 -2.03 3.14 -9.52
CA ALA A 70 -0.85 2.30 -9.35
C ALA A 70 -0.48 2.08 -7.88
N ARG A 71 -0.72 3.04 -6.99
CA ARG A 71 -0.40 2.91 -5.56
C ARG A 71 -1.33 1.94 -4.84
N ALA A 72 -2.62 1.96 -5.13
CA ALA A 72 -3.58 1.03 -4.54
C ALA A 72 -3.29 -0.41 -5.00
N HIS A 73 -3.06 -0.60 -6.30
CA HIS A 73 -2.68 -1.89 -6.87
C HIS A 73 -1.35 -2.40 -6.32
N ALA A 74 -0.34 -1.54 -6.23
CA ALA A 74 0.97 -1.89 -5.66
C ALA A 74 0.88 -2.25 -4.17
N THR A 75 0.03 -1.56 -3.41
CA THR A 75 -0.20 -1.88 -1.99
C THR A 75 -0.75 -3.29 -1.83
N TYR A 76 -1.76 -3.65 -2.62
CA TYR A 76 -2.32 -5.00 -2.59
C TYR A 76 -1.29 -6.06 -3.01
N ALA A 77 -0.59 -5.83 -4.13
CA ALA A 77 0.39 -6.78 -4.67
C ALA A 77 1.55 -6.99 -3.68
N MET A 78 2.22 -5.91 -3.26
CA MET A 78 3.37 -5.99 -2.38
C MET A 78 3.03 -6.57 -1.00
N ASN A 79 1.85 -6.26 -0.47
CA ASN A 79 1.40 -6.85 0.78
C ASN A 79 1.12 -8.35 0.66
N THR A 80 0.48 -8.77 -0.43
CA THR A 80 0.25 -10.20 -0.70
C THR A 80 1.59 -10.93 -0.87
N PHE A 81 2.54 -10.33 -1.60
CA PHE A 81 3.89 -10.87 -1.75
C PHE A 81 4.62 -11.02 -0.41
N TYR A 82 4.56 -10.00 0.45
CA TYR A 82 5.16 -10.05 1.78
C TYR A 82 4.52 -11.14 2.65
N GLN A 83 3.20 -11.28 2.59
CA GLN A 83 2.51 -12.32 3.34
C GLN A 83 2.76 -13.73 2.80
N ASP A 84 3.04 -13.90 1.50
CA ASP A 84 3.30 -15.20 0.89
C ASP A 84 4.78 -15.62 1.00
N LYS A 85 5.69 -14.72 0.61
CA LYS A 85 7.14 -14.97 0.51
C LYS A 85 7.95 -14.50 1.72
N GLY A 86 7.47 -13.48 2.43
CA GLY A 86 8.16 -12.87 3.57
C GLY A 86 8.02 -13.63 4.89
N ARG A 87 7.38 -14.82 4.90
CA ARG A 87 7.35 -15.75 6.04
C ARG A 87 8.53 -16.73 6.03
N GLN A 88 9.68 -16.35 5.47
CA GLN A 88 10.91 -17.08 5.77
C GLN A 88 11.25 -16.79 7.25
N PRO A 89 11.34 -17.82 8.12
CA PRO A 89 11.54 -17.65 9.55
C PRO A 89 12.82 -16.90 9.91
#